data_AF-A0A348MXL0-F1
#
_entry.id   AF-A0A348MXL0-F1
#
_cell.length_a   1.000
_cell.length_b   1.000
_cell.length_c   1.000
_cell.angle_alpha   90.00
_cell.angle_beta   90.00
_cell.angle_gamma   90.00
#
_symmetry.space_group_name_H-M   'P 1'
#
loop_
_entity.id
_entity.type
_entity.pdbx_description
1 polymer ?
#
loop_
_entity_poly.entity_id
_entity_poly.type
_entity_poly.pdbx_seq_one_letter_code
_entity_poly.pdbx_strand_id
1 'polypeptide(L)' 'MHPRNPHNQGYDFTQLAQLHKPLQACLAPNPVGKLTIDFSQPSAVKALNSALLKQYYQVMNWD' A
#
# COMPACT_ATOMS: atom_id res chain seq x y z
N MET A 1 -7.05 -14.05 11.65
CA MET A 1 -5.82 -13.76 10.87
C MET A 1 -4.74 -14.73 11.33
N HIS A 2 -3.97 -15.35 10.43
CA HIS A 2 -3.00 -16.39 10.83
C HIS A 2 -1.83 -15.76 11.60
N PRO A 3 -1.35 -16.35 12.72
CA PRO A 3 -0.28 -15.76 13.54
C PRO A 3 1.06 -15.61 12.82
N ARG A 4 1.24 -16.26 11.65
CA ARG A 4 2.45 -16.18 10.83
C ARG A 4 2.39 -15.15 9.70
N ASN A 5 1.31 -14.35 9.62
CA ASN A 5 1.21 -13.32 8.60
C ASN A 5 2.08 -12.12 9.02
N PRO A 6 3.16 -11.78 8.28
CA PRO A 6 4.00 -10.63 8.61
C PRO A 6 3.22 -9.31 8.51
N HIS A 7 2.06 -9.32 7.84
CA HIS A 7 1.23 -8.14 7.59
C HIS A 7 0.13 -7.97 8.65
N ASN A 8 0.18 -8.70 9.77
CA ASN A 8 -0.77 -8.57 10.87
C ASN A 8 -0.81 -7.17 11.51
N GLN A 9 0.24 -6.36 11.30
CA GLN A 9 0.36 -4.99 11.83
C GLN A 9 -0.23 -3.94 10.87
N GLY A 10 -0.70 -4.36 9.68
CA GLY A 10 -1.04 -3.45 8.60
C GLY A 10 0.20 -2.99 7.83
N TYR A 11 -0.02 -2.09 6.87
CA TYR A 11 1.04 -1.52 6.04
C TYR A 11 1.40 -0.12 6.50
N ASP A 12 2.70 0.18 6.50
CA ASP A 12 3.16 1.56 6.61
C ASP A 12 2.97 2.25 5.25
N PHE A 13 1.79 2.85 5.06
CA PHE A 13 1.47 3.61 3.86
C PHE A 13 2.42 4.79 3.63
N THR A 14 3.02 5.35 4.69
CA THR A 14 4.01 6.42 4.56
C THR A 14 5.28 5.88 3.92
N GLN A 15 5.79 4.73 4.37
CA GLN A 15 6.95 4.09 3.76
C GLN A 15 6.66 3.64 2.32
N LEU A 16 5.49 3.06 2.06
CA LEU A 16 5.10 2.64 0.71
C LEU A 16 4.96 3.83 -0.25
N ALA A 17 4.42 4.96 0.21
CA ALA A 17 4.32 6.18 -0.60
C ALA A 17 5.68 6.82 -0.92
N GLN A 18 6.66 6.71 0.00
CA GLN A 18 8.03 7.14 -0.27
C GLN A 18 8.69 6.30 -1.37
N LEU A 19 8.44 4.98 -1.38
CA LEU A 19 8.97 4.06 -2.39
C LEU A 19 8.23 4.15 -3.72
N HIS A 20 6.93 4.48 -3.69
CA HIS A 20 6.08 4.55 -4.86
C HIS A 20 5.22 5.82 -4.87
N LYS A 21 5.75 6.89 -5.49
CA LYS A 21 5.04 8.16 -5.68
C LYS A 21 3.59 8.03 -6.20
N PRO A 22 3.26 7.12 -7.14
CA PRO A 22 1.87 6.96 -7.58
C PRO A 22 0.91 6.56 -6.45
N LEU A 23 1.37 5.79 -5.46
CA LEU A 23 0.57 5.45 -4.29
C LEU A 23 0.25 6.70 -3.46
N GLN A 24 1.19 7.64 -3.35
CA GLN A 24 0.99 8.88 -2.59
C GLN A 24 -0.22 9.68 -3.07
N ALA A 25 -0.46 9.71 -4.38
CA ALA A 25 -1.61 10.40 -4.97
C ALA A 25 -2.95 9.71 -4.65
N CYS A 26 -2.93 8.42 -4.31
CA CYS A 26 -4.12 7.64 -3.95
C CYS A 26 -4.35 7.55 -2.44
N LEU A 27 -3.42 8.07 -1.62
CA LEU A 27 -3.57 8.06 -0.18
C LEU A 27 -4.59 9.09 0.29
N ALA A 28 -5.50 8.64 1.14
CA ALA A 28 -6.48 9.45 1.82
C ALA A 28 -6.50 9.11 3.32
N PRO A 29 -6.75 10.08 4.22
CA PRO A 29 -6.99 9.77 5.62
C PRO A 29 -8.33 9.04 5.78
N ASN A 30 -8.35 8.01 6.62
CA ASN A 30 -9.57 7.35 7.06
C ASN A 30 -10.26 8.20 8.16
N PRO A 31 -11.49 7.86 8.58
CA PRO A 31 -12.20 8.59 9.65
C PRO A 31 -11.48 8.64 11.00
N VAL A 32 -10.47 7.78 11.19
CA VAL A 32 -9.65 7.67 12.41
C VAL A 32 -8.30 8.40 12.24
N GLY A 33 -8.09 9.11 11.13
CA GLY A 33 -6.87 9.88 10.83
C GLY A 33 -5.68 9.06 10.33
N LYS A 34 -5.85 7.75 10.07
CA LYS A 34 -4.79 6.91 9.48
C LYS A 34 -4.84 6.95 7.95
N LEU A 35 -3.68 6.98 7.31
CA LEU A 35 -3.60 6.88 5.86
C LEU A 35 -4.13 5.53 5.38
N THR A 36 -4.95 5.57 4.35
CA THR A 36 -5.52 4.43 3.63
C THR A 36 -5.60 4.76 2.15
N ILE A 37 -6.04 3.82 1.34
CA ILE A 37 -6.46 4.05 -0.04
C ILE A 37 -7.97 3.79 -0.18
N ASP A 38 -8.53 4.24 -1.30
CA ASP A 38 -9.84 3.79 -1.76
C ASP A 38 -9.73 2.43 -2.44
N PHE A 39 -10.19 1.38 -1.75
CA PHE A 39 -10.18 0.01 -2.27
C PHE A 39 -11.19 -0.22 -3.41
N SER A 40 -12.09 0.73 -3.65
CA SER A 40 -13.03 0.69 -4.77
C SER A 40 -12.41 1.21 -6.06
N GLN A 41 -11.31 1.96 -5.97
CA GLN A 41 -10.58 2.49 -7.12
C GLN A 41 -9.50 1.51 -7.59
N PRO A 42 -9.62 0.92 -8.80
CA PRO A 42 -8.65 -0.04 -9.31
C PRO A 42 -7.23 0.53 -9.40
N SER A 43 -7.10 1.82 -9.73
CA SER A 43 -5.82 2.54 -9.78
C SER A 43 -5.11 2.59 -8.42
N ALA A 44 -5.86 2.86 -7.35
CA ALA A 44 -5.34 2.93 -5.99
C ALA A 44 -4.90 1.55 -5.50
N VAL A 45 -5.69 0.51 -5.79
CA VAL A 45 -5.36 -0.88 -5.46
C VAL A 45 -4.13 -1.35 -6.23
N LYS A 46 -4.02 -1.04 -7.54
CA LYS A 46 -2.82 -1.31 -8.33
C LYS A 46 -1.59 -0.62 -7.72
N ALA A 47 -1.67 0.68 -7.43
CA ALA A 47 -0.56 1.42 -6.85
C ALA A 47 -0.09 0.84 -5.49
N LEU A 48 -1.03 0.41 -4.63
CA LEU A 48 -0.71 -0.26 -3.37
C LEU A 48 0.01 -1.58 -3.63
N ASN A 49 -0.55 -2.44 -4.48
CA ASN A 49 0.05 -3.74 -4.79
C ASN A 49 1.44 -3.60 -5.43
N SER A 50 1.63 -2.63 -6.34
CA SER A 50 2.95 -2.32 -6.91
C SER A 50 3.96 -1.92 -5.83
N ALA A 51 3.55 -1.09 -4.86
CA ALA A 51 4.42 -0.68 -3.76
C ALA A 51 4.76 -1.85 -2.83
N LEU A 52 3.79 -2.72 -2.52
CA LEU A 52 4.00 -3.92 -1.70
C LEU A 52 4.95 -4.92 -2.37
N LEU A 53 4.76 -5.15 -3.66
CA LEU A 53 5.60 -6.02 -4.48
C LEU A 53 7.04 -5.51 -4.54
N LYS A 54 7.24 -4.19 -4.66
CA LYS A 54 8.57 -3.57 -4.60
C LYS A 54 9.22 -3.76 -3.23
N GLN A 55 8.49 -3.43 -2.16
CA GLN A 55 9.06 -3.39 -0.81
C GLN A 55 9.37 -4.77 -0.25
N TYR A 56 8.44 -5.72 -0.41
CA TYR A 56 8.55 -7.03 0.25
C TYR A 56 9.07 -8.14 -0.68
N TYR A 57 8.90 -7.97 -1.99
CA TYR A 57 9.22 -9.02 -2.97
C TYR A 57 10.27 -8.59 -4.00
N GLN A 58 10.80 -7.37 -3.90
CA GLN A 58 11.80 -6.81 -4.83
C GLN A 58 11.35 -6.83 -6.30
N VAL A 59 10.04 -6.89 -6.55
CA VAL A 59 9.48 -6.88 -7.90
C VAL A 59 9.31 -5.44 -8.35
N MET A 60 10.20 -4.97 -9.23
CA MET A 60 10.23 -3.57 -9.68
C MET A 60 9.24 -3.23 -10.81
N ASN A 61 8.87 -4.21 -11.63
CA ASN A 61 8.11 -4.01 -12.86
C ASN A 61 6.84 -4.86 -12.86
N TRP A 62 5.82 -4.42 -12.12
CA TRP A 62 4.49 -5.03 -12.13
C TRP A 62 3.49 -3.99 -12.63
N ASP A 63 2.83 -4.29 -13.76
CA ASP A 63 1.87 -3.43 -14.49
C ASP A 63 0.61 -4.23 -14.87
#